data_AF-A0A8T5RQ10-F1
#
_entry.id   AF-A0A8T5RQ10-F1
#
_cell.length_a   1.000
_cell.length_b   1.000
_cell.length_c   1.000
_cell.angle_alpha   90.00
_cell.angle_beta   90.00
_cell.angle_gamma   90.00
#
_symmetry.space_group_name_H-M   'P 1'
#
loop_
_entity.id
_entity.type
_entity.pdbx_description
1 polymer ?
#
loop_
_entity_poly.entity_id
_entity_poly.type
_entity_poly.pdbx_seq_one_letter_code
_entity_poly.pdbx_strand_id
1 'polypeptide(L)'
;MGLFTKVLAYSHAHNALYLIDNSIEDYSKDKEIRYQLTLFNRNNKKRDIGRFPIDIEEVDESSFRSNTSKSAHERMVEKTKEYIYAGDVIQAVISRRLYYESKIDPMAIYEVLREVNPSPYMYNINLGDFKIIGSSPEALITKNKDVLQTVPIAGTRRRGKTKEEDLRLEKELLGDIKEQAEHLMLVDLARNDLAKVSFPGSVNTYEFM
;
A
#
# COMPACT_ATOMS: atom_id res chain seq x y z
N MET A 1 17.02 -6.96 -4.57
CA MET A 1 16.48 -7.79 -3.47
C MET A 1 17.60 -7.99 -2.45
N GLY A 2 17.39 -7.60 -1.19
CA GLY A 2 18.39 -7.79 -0.14
C GLY A 2 18.27 -9.17 0.50
N LEU A 3 19.38 -9.76 0.92
CA LEU A 3 19.38 -10.96 1.77
C LEU A 3 19.34 -10.52 3.23
N PHE A 4 18.20 -10.74 3.90
CA PHE A 4 18.03 -10.43 5.32
C PHE A 4 18.22 -11.70 6.15
N THR A 5 19.42 -11.90 6.67
CA THR A 5 19.74 -13.05 7.54
C THR A 5 19.25 -12.85 8.96
N LYS A 6 19.16 -11.60 9.42
CA LYS A 6 18.76 -11.21 10.77
C LYS A 6 17.44 -10.47 10.72
N VAL A 7 16.42 -10.99 11.41
CA VAL A 7 15.07 -10.43 11.41
C VAL A 7 14.59 -10.29 12.85
N LEU A 8 14.12 -9.08 13.19
CA LEU A 8 13.33 -8.84 14.39
C LEU A 8 11.86 -8.86 14.03
N ALA A 9 11.11 -9.82 14.58
CA ALA A 9 9.68 -9.98 14.32
C ALA A 9 8.89 -9.61 15.58
N TYR A 10 8.09 -8.55 15.51
CA TYR A 10 7.22 -8.15 16.62
C TYR A 10 5.81 -8.72 16.43
N SER A 11 5.32 -9.47 17.41
CA SER A 11 3.95 -9.96 17.44
C SER A 11 3.09 -9.08 18.34
N HIS A 12 2.16 -8.32 17.76
CA HIS A 12 1.18 -7.56 18.53
C HIS A 12 0.28 -8.45 19.38
N ALA A 13 -0.10 -9.64 18.87
CA ALA A 13 -0.96 -10.58 19.58
C ALA A 13 -0.30 -11.16 20.85
N HIS A 14 1.01 -11.41 20.81
CA HIS A 14 1.76 -11.96 21.94
C HIS A 14 2.53 -10.89 22.73
N ASN A 15 2.46 -9.62 22.30
CA ASN A 15 3.23 -8.50 22.85
C ASN A 15 4.72 -8.84 23.02
N ALA A 16 5.30 -9.54 22.03
CA ALA A 16 6.63 -10.14 22.11
C ALA A 16 7.47 -9.80 20.87
N LEU A 17 8.76 -9.59 21.08
CA LEU A 17 9.77 -9.42 20.03
C LEU A 17 10.60 -10.68 19.90
N TYR A 18 10.61 -11.26 18.72
CA TYR A 18 11.41 -12.43 18.37
C TYR A 18 12.63 -12.01 17.55
N LEU A 19 13.79 -12.58 17.87
CA LEU A 19 14.97 -12.52 17.01
C LEU A 19 15.06 -13.83 16.23
N ILE A 20 15.11 -13.72 14.91
CA ILE A 20 15.34 -14.81 13.98
C ILE A 20 16.68 -14.54 13.31
N ASP A 21 17.65 -15.44 13.53
CA ASP A 21 18.96 -15.40 12.88
C ASP A 21 19.13 -16.63 12.00
N ASN A 22 19.17 -16.42 10.68
CA ASN A 22 19.40 -17.43 9.66
C ASN A 22 20.83 -17.37 9.12
N SER A 23 21.76 -16.71 9.84
CA SER A 23 23.16 -16.75 9.48
C SER A 23 23.71 -18.17 9.51
N ILE A 24 24.61 -18.47 8.57
CA ILE A 24 25.33 -19.75 8.54
C ILE A 24 26.37 -19.82 9.68
N GLU A 25 26.81 -18.69 10.21
CA GLU A 25 27.79 -18.58 11.30
C GLU A 25 27.12 -18.22 12.64
N ASP A 26 27.76 -18.55 13.77
CA ASP A 26 27.26 -18.23 15.11
C ASP A 26 27.48 -16.75 15.45
N TYR A 27 26.44 -15.95 15.26
CA TYR A 27 26.39 -14.52 15.60
C TYR A 27 25.66 -14.22 16.92
N SER A 28 25.51 -15.21 17.83
CA SER A 28 24.87 -15.01 19.16
C SER A 28 25.51 -13.89 20.02
N LYS A 29 26.71 -13.44 19.64
CA LYS A 29 27.46 -12.35 20.27
C LYS A 29 27.45 -11.03 19.48
N ASP A 30 26.69 -10.93 18.39
CA ASP A 30 26.58 -9.69 17.61
C ASP A 30 26.04 -8.55 18.49
N LYS A 31 26.86 -7.52 18.65
CA LYS A 31 26.57 -6.38 19.53
C LYS A 31 25.39 -5.56 19.03
N GLU A 32 25.20 -5.45 17.71
CA GLU A 32 24.15 -4.61 17.14
C GLU A 32 22.77 -5.21 17.43
N ILE A 33 22.61 -6.52 17.25
CA ILE A 33 21.35 -7.20 17.55
C ILE A 33 21.00 -7.09 19.04
N ARG A 34 21.98 -7.34 19.91
CA ARG A 34 21.78 -7.23 21.37
C ARG A 34 21.47 -5.80 21.78
N TYR A 35 22.06 -4.82 21.11
CA TYR A 35 21.76 -3.41 21.31
C TYR A 35 20.32 -3.08 20.89
N GLN A 36 19.87 -3.52 19.71
CA GLN A 36 18.49 -3.32 19.26
C GLN A 36 17.46 -4.02 20.18
N LEU A 37 17.75 -5.23 20.65
CA LEU A 37 16.92 -5.91 21.66
C LEU A 37 16.89 -5.14 22.99
N THR A 38 18.02 -4.59 23.41
CA THR A 38 18.10 -3.77 24.63
C THR A 38 17.35 -2.44 24.47
N LEU A 39 17.46 -1.80 23.31
CA LEU A 39 16.71 -0.59 22.97
C LEU A 39 15.22 -0.86 22.95
N PHE A 40 14.77 -1.96 22.33
CA PHE A 40 13.37 -2.37 22.37
C PHE A 40 12.90 -2.55 23.82
N ASN A 41 13.62 -3.33 24.63
CA ASN A 41 13.25 -3.56 26.03
C ASN A 41 13.26 -2.28 26.89
N ARG A 42 14.13 -1.31 26.59
CA ARG A 42 14.18 -0.01 27.28
C ARG A 42 13.12 0.98 26.80
N ASN A 43 12.82 1.01 25.51
CA ASN A 43 11.96 1.99 24.86
C ASN A 43 10.55 1.48 24.55
N ASN A 44 10.17 0.27 25.02
CA ASN A 44 8.79 -0.22 24.91
C ASN A 44 7.82 0.48 25.89
N LYS A 45 8.19 1.63 26.43
CA LYS A 45 7.22 2.59 26.95
C LYS A 45 6.63 3.29 25.75
N LYS A 46 5.31 3.17 25.56
CA LYS A 46 4.55 3.96 24.56
C LYS A 46 5.12 5.39 24.58
N ARG A 47 5.87 5.77 23.55
CA ARG A 47 6.09 7.19 23.29
C ARG A 47 4.71 7.70 22.94
N ASP A 48 4.23 8.62 23.76
CA ASP A 48 3.04 9.40 23.42
C ASP A 48 3.51 10.34 22.30
N ILE A 49 3.47 9.82 21.07
CA ILE A 49 3.55 10.63 19.88
C ILE A 49 2.21 11.34 19.89
N GLY A 50 2.15 12.50 20.56
CA GLY A 50 0.89 13.21 20.76
C GLY A 50 0.16 13.31 19.42
N ARG A 51 -1.16 13.09 19.43
CA ARG A 51 -2.01 13.23 18.23
C ARG A 51 -1.59 14.49 17.51
N PHE A 52 -1.05 14.35 16.30
CA PHE A 52 -0.79 15.51 15.48
C PHE A 52 -2.16 16.05 15.07
N PRO A 53 -2.52 17.30 15.41
CA PRO A 53 -3.68 17.93 14.79
C PRO A 53 -3.31 18.15 13.33
N ILE A 54 -3.63 17.17 12.49
CA ILE A 54 -3.39 17.26 11.06
C ILE A 54 -4.65 17.87 10.47
N ASP A 55 -4.61 19.19 10.29
CA ASP A 55 -5.63 19.90 9.54
C ASP A 55 -5.27 19.77 8.04
N ILE A 56 -5.91 18.81 7.37
CA ILE A 56 -5.66 18.50 5.95
C ILE A 56 -6.37 19.53 5.04
N GLU A 57 -7.14 20.46 5.58
CA GLU A 57 -7.95 21.38 4.78
C GLU A 57 -7.14 22.52 4.13
N GLU A 58 -5.91 22.80 4.60
CA GLU A 58 -5.00 23.80 4.01
C GLU A 58 -3.63 23.23 3.64
N VAL A 59 -3.59 22.32 2.65
CA VAL A 59 -2.32 21.86 2.08
C VAL A 59 -1.85 22.84 1.02
N ASP A 60 -0.73 23.54 1.29
CA ASP A 60 -0.04 24.33 0.27
C ASP A 60 0.69 23.40 -0.72
N GLU A 61 0.01 23.10 -1.83
CA GLU A 61 0.58 22.30 -2.92
C GLU A 61 1.61 23.08 -3.77
N SER A 62 1.78 24.40 -3.59
CA SER A 62 2.62 25.24 -4.46
C SER A 62 4.10 24.84 -4.44
N SER A 63 4.54 24.20 -3.36
CA SER A 63 5.91 23.72 -3.21
C SER A 63 6.18 22.39 -3.94
N PHE A 64 5.15 21.70 -4.41
CA PHE A 64 5.31 20.47 -5.19
C PHE A 64 5.58 20.77 -6.67
N ARG A 65 6.60 20.13 -7.22
CA ARG A 65 6.86 20.10 -8.67
C ARG A 65 6.24 18.85 -9.27
N SER A 66 5.86 18.91 -10.55
CA SER A 66 5.30 17.78 -11.29
C SER A 66 6.09 17.53 -12.56
N ASN A 67 6.20 16.27 -13.00
CA ASN A 67 6.82 15.94 -14.29
C ASN A 67 5.95 16.35 -15.50
N THR A 68 4.70 16.74 -15.27
CA THR A 68 3.76 17.19 -16.30
C THR A 68 2.87 18.32 -15.78
N SER A 69 2.43 19.21 -16.67
CA SER A 69 1.40 20.20 -16.34
C SER A 69 0.02 19.57 -16.24
N LYS A 70 -0.92 20.24 -15.57
CA LYS A 70 -2.33 19.83 -15.50
C LYS A 70 -2.93 19.65 -16.90
N SER A 71 -2.78 20.65 -17.77
CA SER A 71 -3.35 20.61 -19.12
C SER A 71 -2.73 19.50 -19.99
N ALA A 72 -1.45 19.20 -19.82
CA ALA A 72 -0.82 18.06 -20.50
C ALA A 72 -1.36 16.72 -19.97
N HIS A 73 -1.59 16.60 -18.66
CA HIS A 73 -2.19 15.39 -18.09
C HIS A 73 -3.64 15.19 -18.53
N GLU A 74 -4.44 16.25 -18.57
CA GLU A 74 -5.80 16.21 -19.13
C GLU A 74 -5.82 15.78 -20.60
N ARG A 75 -4.87 16.25 -21.41
CA ARG A 75 -4.72 15.76 -22.79
C ARG A 75 -4.34 14.27 -22.86
N MET A 76 -3.55 13.75 -21.92
CA MET A 76 -3.27 12.32 -21.83
C MET A 76 -4.53 11.52 -21.46
N VAL A 77 -5.39 12.04 -20.57
CA VAL A 77 -6.69 11.45 -20.24
C VAL A 77 -7.58 11.38 -21.49
N GLU A 78 -7.75 12.50 -22.20
CA GLU A 78 -8.59 12.54 -23.40
C GLU A 78 -8.05 11.61 -24.50
N LYS A 79 -6.73 11.57 -24.68
CA LYS A 79 -6.12 10.64 -25.62
C LYS A 79 -6.35 9.17 -25.24
N THR A 80 -6.30 8.86 -23.95
CA THR A 80 -6.61 7.52 -23.44
C THR A 80 -8.07 7.15 -23.72
N LYS A 81 -9.00 8.09 -23.56
CA LYS A 81 -10.42 7.87 -23.90
C LYS A 81 -10.61 7.59 -25.39
N GLU A 82 -9.89 8.29 -26.27
CA GLU A 82 -9.90 7.99 -27.71
C GLU A 82 -9.49 6.54 -27.99
N TYR A 83 -8.42 6.05 -27.36
CA TYR A 83 -7.98 4.64 -27.48
C TYR A 83 -9.03 3.66 -26.95
N ILE A 84 -9.73 4.00 -25.86
CA ILE A 84 -10.83 3.18 -25.33
C ILE A 84 -11.99 3.12 -26.33
N TYR A 85 -12.41 4.26 -26.90
CA TYR A 85 -13.48 4.29 -27.90
C TYR A 85 -13.13 3.61 -29.22
N ALA A 86 -11.85 3.63 -29.61
CA ALA A 86 -11.35 2.89 -30.76
C ALA A 86 -11.30 1.37 -30.53
N GLY A 87 -11.39 0.92 -29.26
CA GLY A 87 -11.31 -0.49 -28.88
C GLY A 87 -9.88 -1.01 -28.72
N ASP A 88 -8.88 -0.12 -28.64
CA ASP A 88 -7.47 -0.50 -28.52
C ASP A 88 -7.12 -1.01 -27.12
N VAL A 89 -7.72 -0.40 -26.09
CA VAL A 89 -7.60 -0.80 -24.68
C VAL A 89 -8.95 -0.69 -24.00
N ILE A 90 -9.21 -1.51 -22.99
CA ILE A 90 -10.46 -1.41 -22.23
C ILE A 90 -10.32 -0.39 -21.08
N GLN A 91 -9.14 -0.33 -20.47
CA GLN A 91 -8.79 0.61 -19.40
C GLN A 91 -7.29 0.93 -19.45
N ALA A 92 -6.91 2.13 -19.00
CA ALA A 92 -5.51 2.45 -18.71
C ALA A 92 -5.40 3.27 -17.41
N VAL A 93 -4.38 2.99 -16.62
CA VAL A 93 -4.04 3.74 -15.40
C VAL A 93 -2.89 4.69 -15.72
N ILE A 94 -3.22 5.96 -15.96
CA ILE A 94 -2.24 7.01 -16.19
C ILE A 94 -1.92 7.75 -14.89
N SER A 95 -0.65 8.10 -14.69
CA SER A 95 -0.19 8.74 -13.47
C SER A 95 0.73 9.92 -13.78
N ARG A 96 1.01 10.72 -12.75
CA ARG A 96 2.02 11.78 -12.76
C ARG A 96 2.89 11.65 -11.52
N ARG A 97 4.13 12.11 -11.63
CA ARG A 97 5.07 12.11 -10.51
C ARG A 97 5.15 13.51 -9.91
N LEU A 98 4.89 13.59 -8.61
CA LEU A 98 5.12 14.78 -7.81
C LEU A 98 6.47 14.69 -7.10
N TYR A 99 7.11 15.84 -6.92
CA TYR A 99 8.41 15.99 -6.29
C TYR A 99 8.34 17.12 -5.26
N TYR A 100 8.97 16.90 -4.12
CA TYR A 100 9.15 17.92 -3.09
C TYR A 100 10.54 17.77 -2.49
N GLU A 101 11.30 18.86 -2.45
CA GLU A 101 12.60 18.88 -1.80
C GLU A 101 12.39 19.03 -0.30
N SER A 102 12.72 17.98 0.45
CA SER A 102 12.49 17.93 1.89
C SER A 102 13.79 17.65 2.65
N LYS A 103 13.91 18.29 3.81
CA LYS A 103 14.91 17.96 4.84
C LYS A 103 14.31 17.16 6.00
N ILE A 104 13.02 16.78 5.90
CA ILE A 104 12.32 16.01 6.92
C ILE A 104 12.96 14.62 7.01
N ASP A 105 13.16 14.14 8.23
CA ASP A 105 13.61 12.77 8.45
C ASP A 105 12.60 11.78 7.84
N PRO A 106 13.04 10.87 6.95
CA PRO A 106 12.17 9.84 6.39
C PRO A 106 11.40 9.05 7.46
N MET A 107 11.97 8.80 8.65
CA MET A 107 11.23 8.10 9.70
C MET A 107 10.01 8.90 10.19
N ALA A 108 10.13 10.22 10.33
CA ALA A 108 9.01 11.08 10.70
C ALA A 108 7.89 11.06 9.65
N ILE A 109 8.23 10.99 8.36
CA ILE A 109 7.24 10.84 7.29
C ILE A 109 6.46 9.52 7.45
N TYR A 110 7.16 8.42 7.73
CA TYR A 110 6.53 7.12 7.96
C TYR A 110 5.63 7.11 9.21
N GLU A 111 6.05 7.74 10.31
CA GLU A 111 5.26 7.85 11.54
C GLU A 111 3.95 8.61 11.31
N VAL A 112 4.01 9.75 10.62
CA VAL A 112 2.80 10.52 10.26
C VAL A 112 1.91 9.72 9.32
N LEU A 113 2.47 9.07 8.30
CA LEU A 113 1.71 8.25 7.35
C LEU A 113 0.96 7.11 8.06
N ARG A 114 1.58 6.50 9.08
CA ARG A 114 0.98 5.45 9.91
C ARG A 114 -0.24 5.91 10.69
N GLU A 115 -0.25 7.17 11.12
CA GLU A 115 -1.35 7.74 11.88
C GLU A 115 -2.49 8.20 10.95
N VAL A 116 -2.14 8.87 9.85
CA VAL A 116 -3.11 9.47 8.92
C VAL A 116 -3.79 8.44 8.03
N ASN A 117 -3.01 7.52 7.47
CA ASN A 117 -3.50 6.55 6.49
C ASN A 117 -2.94 5.15 6.80
N PRO A 118 -3.36 4.54 7.93
CA PRO A 118 -2.96 3.17 8.24
C PRO A 118 -3.51 2.21 7.19
N SER A 119 -2.65 1.41 6.60
CA SER A 119 -3.03 0.37 5.63
C SER A 119 -2.52 -1.00 6.05
N PRO A 120 -3.03 -2.09 5.42
CA PRO A 120 -2.54 -3.44 5.69
C PRO A 120 -1.05 -3.62 5.35
N TYR A 121 -0.51 -2.84 4.41
CA TYR A 121 0.86 -2.97 3.92
C TYR A 121 1.64 -1.66 4.07
N MET A 122 2.21 -1.51 5.26
CA MET A 122 3.06 -0.38 5.65
C MET A 122 4.54 -0.75 5.52
N TYR A 123 5.36 0.11 4.91
CA TYR A 123 6.79 -0.15 4.74
C TYR A 123 7.66 1.10 4.80
N ASN A 124 8.84 0.95 5.41
CA ASN A 124 9.95 1.90 5.40
C ASN A 124 11.22 1.11 5.11
N ILE A 125 11.65 1.13 3.86
CA ILE A 125 12.74 0.30 3.34
C ILE A 125 13.93 1.21 3.05
N ASN A 126 15.06 0.95 3.70
CA ASN A 126 16.32 1.61 3.41
C ASN A 126 17.13 0.77 2.40
N LEU A 127 17.41 1.32 1.23
CA LEU A 127 18.17 0.68 0.16
C LEU A 127 19.58 1.29 -0.01
N GLY A 128 20.07 2.04 0.99
CA GLY A 128 21.34 2.74 0.94
C GLY A 128 21.16 4.12 0.33
N ASP A 129 21.29 4.22 -0.99
CA ASP A 129 21.26 5.50 -1.72
C ASP A 129 19.89 6.18 -1.72
N PHE A 130 18.83 5.42 -1.42
CA PHE A 130 17.47 5.93 -1.30
C PHE A 130 16.65 5.10 -0.31
N LYS A 131 15.53 5.67 0.11
CA LYS A 131 14.54 5.02 0.98
C LYS A 131 13.19 4.98 0.28
N ILE A 132 12.41 3.94 0.57
CA ILE A 132 11.04 3.79 0.10
C ILE A 132 10.13 3.79 1.32
N ILE A 133 9.19 4.71 1.37
CA ILE A 133 8.17 4.81 2.41
C ILE A 133 6.82 4.71 1.74
N GLY A 134 5.93 3.88 2.27
CA GLY A 134 4.59 3.77 1.74
C GLY A 134 3.61 3.09 2.67
N SER A 135 2.34 3.29 2.31
CA SER A 135 1.16 2.71 2.94
C SER A 135 0.27 2.24 1.79
N SER A 136 0.34 0.94 1.46
CA SER A 136 -0.42 0.36 0.35
C SER A 136 -1.70 -0.30 0.87
N PRO A 137 -2.88 0.07 0.34
CA PRO A 137 -4.14 -0.59 0.69
C PRO A 137 -4.28 -1.98 0.07
N GLU A 138 -3.54 -2.26 -1.00
CA GLU A 138 -3.73 -3.44 -1.85
C GLU A 138 -2.42 -4.23 -2.00
N ALA A 139 -2.54 -5.56 -2.04
CA ALA A 139 -1.46 -6.46 -2.41
C ALA A 139 -1.63 -6.91 -3.86
N LEU A 140 -0.54 -6.93 -4.62
CA LEU A 140 -0.52 -7.51 -5.96
C LEU A 140 -0.90 -9.00 -5.91
N ILE A 141 -0.18 -9.77 -5.08
CA ILE A 141 -0.39 -11.20 -4.88
C ILE A 141 0.16 -11.62 -3.52
N THR A 142 -0.52 -12.56 -2.87
CA THR A 142 -0.07 -13.25 -1.66
C THR A 142 0.07 -14.74 -1.96
N LYS A 143 1.19 -15.34 -1.53
CA LYS A 143 1.40 -16.79 -1.61
C LYS A 143 1.52 -17.35 -0.21
N ASN A 144 0.64 -18.27 0.14
CA ASN A 144 0.74 -19.05 1.38
C ASN A 144 0.79 -20.54 1.02
N LYS A 145 1.95 -21.16 1.23
CA LYS A 145 2.25 -22.53 0.76
C LYS A 145 1.92 -22.64 -0.73
N ASP A 146 0.91 -23.44 -1.08
CA ASP A 146 0.50 -23.73 -2.45
C ASP A 146 -0.73 -22.92 -2.89
N VAL A 147 -1.19 -21.97 -2.06
CA VAL A 147 -2.31 -21.09 -2.36
C VAL A 147 -1.80 -19.72 -2.80
N LEU A 148 -2.19 -19.31 -4.00
CA LEU A 148 -2.04 -17.94 -4.51
C LEU A 148 -3.35 -17.19 -4.35
N GLN A 149 -3.28 -15.95 -3.89
CA GLN A 149 -4.43 -15.08 -3.70
C GLN A 149 -4.10 -13.67 -4.18
N THR A 150 -5.05 -13.02 -4.83
CA THR A 150 -5.03 -11.59 -5.11
C THR A 150 -6.42 -11.03 -4.79
N VAL A 151 -6.48 -9.76 -4.41
CA VAL A 151 -7.73 -9.09 -4.03
C VAL A 151 -7.78 -7.79 -4.81
N PRO A 152 -8.24 -7.83 -6.09
CA PRO A 152 -8.32 -6.65 -6.92
C PRO A 152 -9.31 -5.65 -6.32
N ILE A 153 -8.87 -4.40 -6.14
CA ILE A 153 -9.70 -3.31 -5.65
C ILE A 153 -10.01 -2.35 -6.82
N ALA A 154 -11.29 -2.11 -7.06
CA ALA A 154 -11.76 -1.04 -7.93
C ALA A 154 -12.99 -0.39 -7.32
N GLY A 155 -13.21 0.87 -7.70
CA GLY A 155 -14.19 1.73 -7.08
C GLY A 155 -13.72 2.32 -5.77
N THR A 156 -14.03 3.60 -5.57
CA THR A 156 -13.69 4.30 -4.34
C THR A 156 -14.78 5.31 -4.02
N ARG A 157 -15.14 5.39 -2.75
CA ARG A 157 -15.88 6.51 -2.17
C ARG A 157 -15.16 6.97 -0.92
N ARG A 158 -15.26 8.26 -0.63
CA ARG A 158 -14.83 8.80 0.66
C ARG A 158 -15.66 8.17 1.79
N ARG A 159 -15.14 8.16 3.01
CA ARG A 159 -15.95 7.84 4.19
C ARG A 159 -16.98 8.93 4.46
N GLY A 160 -18.18 8.54 4.88
CA GLY A 160 -19.23 9.47 5.30
C GLY A 160 -18.87 10.17 6.61
N LYS A 161 -19.34 11.40 6.80
CA LYS A 161 -19.20 12.14 8.07
C LYS A 161 -20.09 11.57 9.16
N THR A 162 -21.19 10.91 8.77
CA THR A 162 -22.09 10.17 9.67
C THR A 162 -22.26 8.74 9.19
N LYS A 163 -22.77 7.87 10.07
CA LYS A 163 -23.05 6.47 9.74
C LYS A 163 -24.06 6.34 8.59
N GLU A 164 -25.06 7.21 8.57
CA GLU A 164 -26.09 7.24 7.54
C GLU A 164 -25.51 7.67 6.18
N GLU A 165 -24.63 8.68 6.18
CA GLU A 165 -23.93 9.09 4.96
C GLU A 165 -23.01 7.96 4.45
N ASP A 166 -22.29 7.30 5.34
CA ASP A 166 -21.37 6.20 5.00
C ASP A 166 -22.11 5.02 4.36
N LEU A 167 -23.22 4.58 4.95
CA LEU A 167 -24.08 3.53 4.41
C LEU A 167 -24.70 3.92 3.07
N ARG A 168 -24.99 5.21 2.86
CA ARG A 168 -25.49 5.70 1.56
C ARG A 168 -24.41 5.64 0.50
N LEU A 169 -23.18 6.06 0.82
CA LEU A 169 -22.03 6.02 -0.10
C LEU A 169 -21.64 4.58 -0.46
N GLU A 170 -21.73 3.66 0.50
CA GLU A 170 -21.55 2.22 0.26
C GLU A 170 -22.58 1.69 -0.75
N LYS A 171 -23.87 1.95 -0.52
CA LYS A 171 -24.94 1.54 -1.44
C LYS A 171 -24.81 2.17 -2.81
N GLU A 172 -24.36 3.42 -2.88
CA GLU A 172 -24.09 4.11 -4.13
C GLU A 172 -22.97 3.42 -4.90
N LEU A 173 -21.84 3.09 -4.24
CA LEU A 173 -20.72 2.38 -4.85
C LEU A 173 -21.14 1.00 -5.36
N LEU A 174 -21.84 0.23 -4.51
CA LEU A 174 -22.34 -1.10 -4.88
C LEU A 174 -23.35 -1.07 -6.02
N GLY A 175 -24.07 0.04 -6.22
CA GLY A 175 -25.05 0.21 -7.29
C GLY A 175 -24.50 0.88 -8.55
N ASP A 176 -23.25 1.34 -8.54
CA ASP A 176 -22.65 2.06 -9.67
C ASP A 176 -22.22 1.08 -10.76
N ILE A 177 -23.00 1.02 -11.85
CA ILE A 177 -22.79 0.11 -12.98
C ILE A 177 -21.38 0.24 -13.57
N LYS A 178 -20.81 1.45 -13.55
CA LYS A 178 -19.46 1.67 -14.09
C LYS A 178 -18.43 1.00 -13.19
N GLU A 179 -18.50 1.22 -11.88
CA GLU A 179 -17.55 0.67 -10.90
C GLU A 179 -17.65 -0.86 -10.85
N GLN A 180 -18.87 -1.41 -10.92
CA GLN A 180 -19.11 -2.85 -11.02
C GLN A 180 -18.45 -3.46 -12.28
N ALA A 181 -18.58 -2.79 -13.42
CA ALA A 181 -17.99 -3.24 -14.68
C ALA A 181 -16.46 -3.21 -14.63
N GLU A 182 -15.87 -2.12 -14.12
CA GLU A 182 -14.42 -1.99 -13.93
C GLU A 182 -13.87 -3.06 -12.97
N HIS A 183 -14.56 -3.30 -11.85
CA HIS A 183 -14.17 -4.35 -10.90
C HIS A 183 -14.23 -5.74 -11.50
N LEU A 184 -15.32 -6.09 -12.20
CA LEU A 184 -15.47 -7.38 -12.87
C LEU A 184 -14.33 -7.63 -13.86
N MET A 185 -13.98 -6.61 -14.66
CA MET A 185 -12.85 -6.72 -15.59
C MET A 185 -11.52 -7.02 -14.88
N LEU A 186 -11.25 -6.39 -13.73
CA LEU A 186 -10.04 -6.66 -12.96
C LEU A 186 -10.06 -8.05 -12.32
N VAL A 187 -11.21 -8.52 -11.85
CA VAL A 187 -11.39 -9.88 -11.35
C VAL A 187 -11.09 -10.89 -12.46
N ASP A 188 -11.60 -10.67 -13.67
CA ASP A 188 -11.32 -11.56 -14.80
C ASP A 188 -9.85 -11.51 -15.24
N LEU A 189 -9.22 -10.33 -15.23
CA LEU A 189 -7.77 -10.21 -15.45
C LEU A 189 -6.97 -11.00 -14.40
N ALA A 190 -7.30 -10.83 -13.12
CA ALA A 190 -6.68 -11.55 -12.02
C ALA A 190 -6.85 -13.07 -12.14
N ARG A 191 -8.06 -13.55 -12.51
CA ARG A 191 -8.32 -14.97 -12.78
C ARG A 191 -7.45 -15.48 -13.92
N ASN A 192 -7.35 -14.73 -15.02
CA ASN A 192 -6.51 -15.08 -16.16
C ASN A 192 -5.02 -15.15 -15.80
N ASP A 193 -4.54 -14.22 -14.98
CA ASP A 193 -3.14 -14.21 -14.53
C ASP A 193 -2.83 -15.36 -13.58
N LEU A 194 -3.71 -15.65 -12.61
CA LEU A 194 -3.56 -16.80 -11.73
C LEU A 194 -3.64 -18.13 -12.49
N ALA A 195 -4.50 -18.24 -13.51
CA ALA A 195 -4.66 -19.46 -14.29
C ALA A 195 -3.40 -19.88 -15.04
N LYS A 196 -2.54 -18.92 -15.43
CA LYS A 196 -1.26 -19.21 -16.12
C LYS A 196 -0.27 -19.98 -15.26
N VAL A 197 -0.40 -19.90 -13.94
CA VAL A 197 0.57 -20.45 -12.96
C VAL A 197 -0.07 -21.41 -11.94
N SER A 198 -1.34 -21.74 -12.11
CA SER A 198 -2.12 -22.60 -11.21
C SER A 198 -2.56 -23.88 -11.92
N PHE A 199 -2.95 -24.90 -11.15
CA PHE A 199 -3.51 -26.12 -11.73
C PHE A 199 -4.84 -25.82 -12.45
N PRO A 200 -5.12 -26.46 -13.61
CA PRO A 200 -6.38 -26.30 -14.30
C PRO A 200 -7.58 -26.60 -13.37
N GLY A 201 -8.55 -25.68 -13.33
CA GLY A 201 -9.74 -25.78 -12.49
C GLY A 201 -9.55 -25.40 -11.02
N SER A 202 -8.36 -25.00 -10.57
CA SER A 202 -8.13 -24.62 -9.18
C SER A 202 -8.39 -23.14 -8.88
N VAL A 203 -8.48 -22.28 -9.90
CA VAL A 203 -8.71 -20.83 -9.73
C VAL A 203 -10.19 -20.55 -9.50
N ASN A 204 -10.51 -19.96 -8.34
CA ASN A 204 -11.88 -19.63 -7.93
C ASN A 204 -11.96 -18.24 -7.31
N THR A 205 -13.12 -17.60 -7.45
CA THR A 205 -13.46 -16.34 -6.78
C THR A 205 -14.33 -16.67 -5.56
N TYR A 206 -13.81 -16.47 -4.35
CA TYR A 206 -14.52 -16.81 -3.10
C TYR A 206 -15.40 -15.67 -2.58
N GLU A 207 -15.09 -14.43 -2.95
CA GLU A 207 -15.82 -13.22 -2.60
C GLU A 207 -15.82 -12.29 -3.83
N PHE A 208 -16.97 -11.70 -4.12
CA PHE A 208 -17.17 -10.83 -5.27
C PHE A 208 -18.07 -9.66 -4.88
N MET A 209 -17.53 -8.45 -5.04
CA MET A 209 -18.09 -7.16 -4.61
C MET A 209 -18.37 -7.04 -3.11
#